data_AF-A0A7C3G263-F1
#
_entry.id   AF-A0A7C3G263-F1
#
_cell.length_a   1.000
_cell.length_b   1.000
_cell.length_c   1.000
_cell.angle_alpha   90.00
_cell.angle_beta   90.00
_cell.angle_gamma   90.00
#
_symmetry.space_group_name_H-M   'P 1'
#
loop_
_entity.id
_entity.type
_entity.pdbx_description
1 polymer ?
#
loop_
_entity_poly.entity_id
_entity_poly.type
_entity_poly.pdbx_seq_one_letter_code
_entity_poly.pdbx_strand_id
1 'polypeptide(L)'
;MGKKRRAKKLQRKLAAEARKLTLPKVLKLMAKTFVLVFGISVLLAFGIAAGLEWLKSLWAQLLVYGAGYFLAYRWLMADFLPPPAEALEKPKK
;
A
#
# COMPACT_ATOMS: atom_id res chain seq x y z
N MET A 1 -29.76 -5.35 -21.19
CA MET A 1 -29.46 -4.70 -19.88
C MET A 1 -28.94 -5.63 -18.76
N GLY A 2 -29.08 -6.96 -18.85
CA GLY A 2 -28.75 -7.88 -17.73
C GLY A 2 -27.26 -7.95 -17.35
N LYS A 3 -26.33 -7.88 -18.31
CA LYS A 3 -24.89 -7.96 -18.06
C LYS A 3 -24.36 -6.78 -17.22
N LYS A 4 -24.84 -5.55 -17.49
CA LYS A 4 -24.49 -4.34 -16.72
C LYS A 4 -24.98 -4.40 -15.25
N ARG A 5 -26.14 -5.02 -14.98
CA ARG A 5 -26.66 -5.22 -13.61
C ARG A 5 -25.85 -6.27 -12.84
N ARG A 6 -25.42 -7.35 -13.49
CA ARG A 6 -24.52 -8.37 -12.88
C ARG A 6 -23.16 -7.79 -12.53
N ALA A 7 -22.55 -7.00 -13.43
CA ALA A 7 -21.28 -6.32 -13.19
C ALA A 7 -21.38 -5.34 -12.00
N LYS A 8 -22.44 -4.53 -11.91
CA LYS A 8 -22.69 -3.65 -10.74
C LYS A 8 -22.86 -4.41 -9.42
N LYS A 9 -23.53 -5.58 -9.43
CA LYS A 9 -23.65 -6.43 -8.23
C LYS A 9 -22.30 -7.04 -7.82
N LEU A 10 -21.49 -7.47 -8.78
CA LEU A 10 -20.15 -8.01 -8.52
C LEU A 10 -19.20 -6.94 -7.96
N GLN A 11 -19.23 -5.73 -8.54
CA GLN A 11 -18.49 -4.56 -8.04
C GLN A 11 -18.87 -4.22 -6.59
N ARG A 12 -20.16 -4.22 -6.26
CA ARG A 12 -20.62 -3.97 -4.89
C ARG A 12 -20.15 -5.04 -3.91
N LYS A 13 -20.12 -6.32 -4.32
CA LYS A 13 -19.59 -7.41 -3.50
C LYS A 13 -18.08 -7.30 -3.30
N LEU A 14 -17.33 -7.03 -4.37
CA LEU A 14 -15.88 -6.84 -4.32
C LEU A 14 -15.49 -5.58 -3.53
N ALA A 15 -16.25 -4.49 -3.62
CA ALA A 15 -16.06 -3.31 -2.81
C ALA A 15 -16.39 -3.58 -1.32
N ALA A 16 -17.38 -4.42 -1.04
CA ALA A 16 -17.69 -4.86 0.32
C ALA A 16 -16.61 -5.80 0.89
N GLU A 17 -16.04 -6.68 0.07
CA GLU A 17 -14.90 -7.54 0.46
C GLU A 17 -13.58 -6.77 0.57
N ALA A 18 -13.35 -5.76 -0.28
CA ALA A 18 -12.20 -4.86 -0.21
C ALA A 18 -12.14 -4.16 1.16
N ARG A 19 -13.31 -3.77 1.68
CA ARG A 19 -13.47 -3.14 3.01
C ARG A 19 -13.38 -4.10 4.20
N LYS A 20 -13.49 -5.43 3.99
CA LYS A 20 -13.32 -6.39 5.08
C LYS A 20 -11.84 -6.54 5.41
N LEU A 21 -11.46 -6.20 6.64
CA LEU A 21 -10.16 -6.56 7.20
C LEU A 21 -10.11 -8.07 7.34
N THR A 22 -9.50 -8.74 6.37
CA THR A 22 -9.18 -10.16 6.46
C THR A 22 -7.75 -10.31 6.97
N LEU A 23 -7.53 -11.27 7.88
CA LEU A 23 -6.20 -11.65 8.40
C LEU A 23 -5.08 -11.67 7.34
N PRO A 24 -5.25 -12.31 6.16
CA PRO A 24 -4.21 -12.29 5.13
C PRO A 24 -3.93 -10.90 4.53
N LYS A 25 -4.92 -10.00 4.47
CA LYS A 25 -4.70 -8.61 4.03
C LYS A 25 -3.94 -7.82 5.07
N VAL A 26 -4.27 -8.00 6.34
CA VAL A 26 -3.52 -7.36 7.44
C VAL A 26 -2.09 -7.88 7.47
N LEU A 27 -1.88 -9.18 7.29
CA LEU A 27 -0.54 -9.78 7.23
C LEU A 27 0.27 -9.27 6.03
N LYS A 28 -0.36 -9.15 4.84
CA LYS A 28 0.27 -8.54 3.66
C LYS A 28 0.60 -7.07 3.90
N LEU A 29 -0.30 -6.30 4.51
CA LEU A 29 -0.04 -4.90 4.85
C LEU A 29 1.12 -4.80 5.84
N MET A 30 1.12 -5.61 6.90
CA MET A 30 2.22 -5.70 7.86
C MET A 30 3.54 -6.04 7.17
N ALA A 31 3.58 -7.04 6.29
CA ALA A 31 4.77 -7.41 5.54
C ALA A 31 5.26 -6.27 4.64
N LYS A 32 4.35 -5.61 3.91
CA LYS A 32 4.67 -4.43 3.07
C LYS A 32 5.22 -3.28 3.90
N THR A 33 4.59 -2.97 5.03
CA THR A 33 5.04 -1.94 5.96
C THR A 33 6.40 -2.29 6.55
N PHE A 34 6.62 -3.56 6.93
CA PHE A 34 7.89 -4.03 7.44
C PHE A 34 9.00 -3.86 6.41
N VAL A 35 8.77 -4.28 5.16
CA VAL A 35 9.74 -4.09 4.06
C VAL A 35 10.03 -2.60 3.82
N LEU A 36 9.00 -1.74 3.84
CA LEU A 36 9.18 -0.30 3.66
C LEU A 36 10.02 0.30 4.78
N VAL A 37 9.64 0.06 6.05
CA VAL A 37 10.34 0.58 7.21
C VAL A 37 11.77 0.05 7.24
N PHE A 38 11.96 -1.24 7.02
CA PHE A 38 13.28 -1.86 6.97
C PHE A 38 14.15 -1.26 5.86
N GLY A 39 13.60 -1.09 4.65
CA GLY A 39 14.31 -0.45 3.54
C GLY A 39 14.73 0.98 3.86
N ILE A 40 13.84 1.77 4.48
CA ILE A 40 14.15 3.14 4.92
C ILE A 40 15.20 3.15 6.04
N SER A 41 15.11 2.23 7.01
CA SER A 41 16.09 2.09 8.08
C SER A 41 17.47 1.74 7.53
N VAL A 42 17.56 0.86 6.54
CA VAL A 42 18.82 0.51 5.88
C VAL A 42 19.39 1.71 5.13
N LEU A 43 18.57 2.45 4.38
CA LEU A 43 18.98 3.68 3.70
C LEU A 43 19.48 4.75 4.68
N LEU A 44 18.79 4.91 5.82
CA LEU A 44 19.21 5.82 6.89
C LEU A 44 20.53 5.39 7.49
N ALA A 45 20.71 4.11 7.82
CA ALA A 45 21.96 3.58 8.35
C ALA A 45 23.12 3.81 7.37
N PHE A 46 22.89 3.63 6.06
CA PHE A 46 23.88 3.88 5.03
C PHE A 46 24.23 5.36 4.91
N GLY A 47 23.24 6.25 4.95
CA GLY A 47 23.45 7.70 4.94
C GLY A 47 24.22 8.19 6.17
N ILE A 48 23.90 7.66 7.35
CA ILE A 48 24.62 7.95 8.59
C ILE A 48 26.07 7.45 8.50
N ALA A 49 26.28 6.24 7.98
CA ALA A 49 27.62 5.68 7.76
C ALA A 49 28.44 6.49 6.74
N ALA A 50 27.78 7.10 5.75
CA ALA A 50 28.39 8.04 4.80
C ALA A 50 28.67 9.43 5.38
N GLY A 51 28.38 9.66 6.67
CA GLY A 51 28.67 10.91 7.38
C GLY A 51 27.54 11.95 7.36
N LEU A 52 26.33 11.60 6.90
CA LEU A 52 25.16 12.50 6.97
C LEU A 52 24.59 12.50 8.40
N GLU A 53 25.21 13.29 9.28
CA GLU A 53 24.79 13.39 10.69
C GLU A 53 23.39 13.98 10.88
N TRP A 54 22.92 14.79 9.94
CA TRP A 54 21.56 15.35 9.99
C TRP A 54 20.47 14.28 9.96
N LEU A 55 20.75 13.07 9.41
CA LEU A 55 19.84 11.92 9.43
C LEU A 55 19.69 11.28 10.83
N LYS A 56 20.56 11.62 11.79
CA LYS A 56 20.40 11.25 13.21
C LYS A 56 19.33 12.09 13.91
N SER A 57 18.97 13.24 13.35
CA SER A 57 17.93 14.11 13.92
C SER A 57 16.58 13.43 13.87
N LEU A 58 15.88 13.44 15.01
CA LEU A 58 14.49 12.95 15.12
C LEU A 58 13.59 13.55 14.04
N TRP A 59 13.76 14.83 13.73
CA TRP A 59 12.98 15.53 12.69
C TRP A 59 13.28 15.02 11.28
N ALA A 60 14.55 14.79 10.97
CA ALA A 60 14.96 14.23 9.68
C ALA A 60 14.43 12.81 9.49
N GLN A 61 14.51 11.99 10.55
CA GLN A 61 13.92 10.65 10.54
C GLN A 61 12.40 10.72 10.32
N LEU A 62 11.69 11.58 11.04
CA LEU A 62 10.25 11.76 10.88
C LEU A 62 9.88 12.19 9.45
N LEU A 63 10.66 13.08 8.86
CA LEU A 63 10.49 13.53 7.48
C LEU A 63 10.73 12.41 6.48
N VAL A 64 11.81 11.64 6.63
CA VAL A 64 12.17 10.54 5.73
C VAL A 64 11.15 9.40 5.82
N TYR A 65 10.78 8.97 7.03
CA TYR A 65 9.74 7.97 7.22
C TYR A 65 8.36 8.48 6.74
N GLY A 66 8.02 9.73 7.02
CA GLY A 66 6.77 10.36 6.59
C GLY A 66 6.67 10.46 5.07
N ALA A 67 7.73 10.93 4.40
CA ALA A 67 7.80 11.02 2.95
C ALA A 67 7.77 9.63 2.30
N GLY A 68 8.55 8.68 2.84
CA GLY A 68 8.56 7.29 2.38
C GLY A 68 7.18 6.63 2.52
N TYR A 69 6.50 6.85 3.64
CA TYR A 69 5.13 6.39 3.84
C TYR A 69 4.16 7.05 2.86
N PHE A 70 4.26 8.36 2.63
CA PHE A 70 3.38 9.07 1.69
C PHE A 70 3.53 8.55 0.26
N LEU A 71 4.76 8.35 -0.22
CA LEU A 71 5.02 7.73 -1.52
C LEU A 71 4.51 6.29 -1.59
N ALA A 72 4.77 5.50 -0.56
CA ALA A 72 4.35 4.10 -0.52
C ALA A 72 2.86 3.93 -0.15
N TYR A 73 2.16 4.98 0.27
CA TYR A 73 0.78 4.92 0.75
C TYR A 73 -0.14 4.27 -0.27
N ARG A 74 0.00 4.65 -1.54
CA ARG A 74 -0.79 4.09 -2.63
C ARG A 74 -0.50 2.59 -2.83
N TRP A 75 0.74 2.15 -2.65
CA TRP A 75 1.16 0.76 -2.81
C TRP A 75 0.78 -0.12 -1.61
N LEU A 76 0.87 0.44 -0.39
CA LEU A 76 0.40 -0.17 0.85
C LEU A 76 -1.11 -0.40 0.81
N MET A 77 -1.87 0.62 0.39
CA MET A 77 -3.34 0.56 0.33
C MET A 77 -3.89 -0.15 -0.91
N ALA A 78 -3.04 -0.58 -1.85
CA ALA A 78 -3.46 -1.22 -3.08
C ALA A 78 -4.39 -2.44 -2.86
N ASP A 79 -4.18 -3.21 -1.78
CA ASP A 79 -4.99 -4.39 -1.45
C ASP A 79 -6.34 -4.05 -0.78
N PHE A 80 -6.52 -2.79 -0.35
CA PHE A 80 -7.73 -2.28 0.29
C PHE A 80 -8.54 -1.36 -0.62
N LEU A 81 -7.94 -0.89 -1.72
CA LEU A 81 -8.61 -0.12 -2.74
C LEU A 81 -9.52 -1.05 -3.58
N PRO A 82 -10.79 -0.66 -3.83
CA PRO A 82 -11.64 -1.43 -4.72
C PRO A 82 -11.00 -1.49 -6.12
N PRO A 83 -11.00 -2.66 -6.80
CA PRO A 83 -10.40 -2.77 -8.11
C PRO A 83 -11.07 -1.80 -9.09
N PRO A 84 -10.30 -1.10 -9.95
CA PRO A 84 -10.87 -0.17 -10.92
C PRO A 84 -11.87 -0.90 -11.83
N ALA A 85 -12.95 -0.21 -12.20
CA ALA A 85 -14.08 -0.79 -12.93
C ALA A 85 -13.65 -1.51 -14.23
N GLU A 86 -12.57 -1.06 -14.86
CA GLU A 86 -11.96 -1.62 -16.07
C GLU A 86 -11.40 -3.05 -15.88
N ALA A 87 -10.94 -3.40 -14.68
CA ALA A 87 -10.45 -4.76 -14.38
C ALA A 87 -11.57 -5.81 -14.40
N LEU A 88 -12.83 -5.37 -14.36
CA LEU A 88 -14.01 -6.24 -14.37
C LEU A 88 -14.67 -6.33 -15.75
N GLU A 89 -14.24 -5.52 -16.72
CA GLU A 89 -14.69 -5.59 -18.11
C GLU A 89 -13.82 -6.50 -18.97
N LYS A 90 -12.59 -6.83 -18.56
CA LYS A 90 -11.77 -7.80 -19.30
C LYS A 90 -12.37 -9.20 -19.13
N PRO A 91 -12.93 -9.82 -20.20
CA PRO A 91 -13.20 -11.24 -20.15
C PRO A 91 -11.86 -11.95 -19.92
N LYS A 92 -11.81 -12.83 -18.91
CA LYS A 92 -10.77 -13.86 -18.86
C LYS A 92 -10.81 -14.57 -20.23
N LYS A 93 -9.81 -14.33 -21.07
CA LYS A 93 -9.48 -15.22 -22.17
C LYS A 93 -8.82 -16.46 -21.60
#